data_AF-A0ABD4T941-F1
#
_entry.id   AF-A0ABD4T941-F1
#
_cell.length_a   1.000
_cell.length_b   1.000
_cell.length_c   1.000
_cell.angle_alpha   90.00
_cell.angle_beta   90.00
_cell.angle_gamma   90.00
#
_symmetry.space_group_name_H-M   'P 1'
#
loop_
_entity.id
_entity.type
_entity.pdbx_description
1 polymer ?
#
loop_
_entity_poly.entity_id
_entity_poly.type
_entity_poly.pdbx_seq_one_letter_code
_entity_poly.pdbx_strand_id
1 'polypeptide(L)' 'MGEIYMSRLAELRKGKDLTQRNLADLVGVDPSTIRNWERDRGGIETFVRVAKLCEVLECSPSDLFRVEDATND' A
#
# COMPACT_ATOMS: atom_id res chain seq x y z
N MET A 1 -3.59 21.72 -13.72
CA MET A 1 -4.80 20.99 -13.24
C MET A 1 -4.30 19.87 -12.35
N GLY A 2 -4.75 19.76 -11.10
CA GLY A 2 -4.34 18.64 -10.23
C GLY A 2 -5.12 17.38 -10.59
N GLU A 3 -4.47 16.22 -10.56
CA GLU A 3 -5.18 14.93 -10.66
C GLU A 3 -5.79 14.55 -9.31
N ILE A 4 -6.98 13.98 -9.33
CA ILE A 4 -7.66 13.44 -8.15
C ILE A 4 -7.53 11.92 -8.22
N TYR A 5 -6.86 11.33 -7.24
CA TYR A 5 -6.70 9.88 -7.14
C TYR A 5 -7.69 9.30 -6.13
N MET A 6 -8.29 8.17 -6.49
CA MET A 6 -9.26 7.42 -5.67
C MET A 6 -8.74 6.00 -5.43
N SER A 7 -8.92 5.49 -4.22
CA SER A 7 -8.48 4.14 -3.84
C SER A 7 -9.36 3.06 -4.45
N ARG A 8 -8.74 2.13 -5.19
CA ARG A 8 -9.36 0.88 -5.65
C ARG A 8 -9.14 -0.30 -4.70
N LEU A 9 -8.56 -0.06 -3.52
CA LEU A 9 -8.16 -1.13 -2.60
C LEU A 9 -9.36 -2.00 -2.17
N ALA A 10 -10.52 -1.37 -1.95
CA ALA A 10 -11.74 -2.08 -1.54
C ALA A 10 -12.24 -3.02 -2.63
N GLU A 11 -12.17 -2.62 -3.90
CA GLU A 11 -12.57 -3.42 -5.06
C GLU A 11 -11.66 -4.64 -5.20
N LEU A 12 -10.34 -4.42 -5.16
CA LEU A 12 -9.33 -5.48 -5.27
C LEU A 12 -9.44 -6.50 -4.14
N ARG A 13 -9.63 -6.04 -2.90
CA ARG A 13 -9.81 -6.90 -1.74
C ARG A 13 -11.06 -7.76 -1.86
N LYS A 14 -12.20 -7.15 -2.23
CA LYS A 14 -13.47 -7.87 -2.41
C LYS A 14 -13.40 -8.88 -3.56
N GLY A 15 -12.68 -8.58 -4.64
CA GLY A 15 -12.42 -9.53 -5.73
C GLY A 15 -11.57 -10.74 -5.33
N LYS A 16 -11.04 -10.76 -4.10
CA LYS A 16 -10.33 -11.89 -3.48
C LYS A 16 -11.10 -12.50 -2.30
N ASP A 17 -12.37 -12.12 -2.10
CA ASP A 17 -13.22 -12.55 -0.99
C ASP A 17 -12.64 -12.28 0.41
N LEU A 18 -11.79 -11.27 0.54
CA LEU A 18 -11.15 -10.91 1.80
C LEU A 18 -11.97 -9.86 2.56
N THR A 19 -12.10 -10.00 3.88
CA THR A 19 -12.55 -8.90 4.75
C THR A 19 -11.42 -7.89 4.99
N GLN A 20 -11.74 -6.67 5.45
CA GLN A 20 -10.70 -5.67 5.82
C GLN A 20 -9.74 -6.23 6.88
N ARG A 21 -10.25 -7.04 7.83
CA ARG A 21 -9.44 -7.72 8.84
C ARG A 21 -8.50 -8.75 8.21
N ASN A 22 -8.99 -9.60 7.30
CA ASN A 22 -8.13 -10.59 6.65
C ASN A 22 -6.99 -9.94 5.86
N LEU A 23 -7.27 -8.86 5.14
CA LEU A 23 -6.21 -8.15 4.41
C LEU A 23 -5.21 -7.50 5.37
N ALA A 24 -5.69 -6.91 6.47
CA ALA A 24 -4.84 -6.36 7.52
C ALA A 24 -3.89 -7.41 8.12
N ASP A 25 -4.41 -8.59 8.46
CA ASP A 25 -3.64 -9.70 9.00
C ASP A 25 -2.55 -10.17 8.01
N LEU A 26 -2.88 -10.26 6.71
CA LEU A 26 -1.93 -10.66 5.66
C LEU A 26 -0.81 -9.63 5.41
N VAL A 27 -1.11 -8.34 5.58
CA VAL A 27 -0.16 -7.23 5.37
C VAL A 27 0.62 -6.89 6.64
N GLY A 28 0.14 -7.32 7.82
CA GLY A 28 0.75 -7.00 9.11
C GLY A 28 0.43 -5.58 9.61
N VAL A 29 -0.79 -5.08 9.36
CA VAL A 29 -1.26 -3.76 9.81
C VAL A 29 -2.57 -3.86 10.57
N ASP A 30 -2.97 -2.82 11.30
CA ASP A 30 -4.29 -2.77 11.94
C ASP A 30 -5.42 -2.67 10.89
N PRO A 31 -6.60 -3.31 11.10
CA PRO A 31 -7.74 -3.19 10.20
C PRO A 31 -8.20 -1.74 9.92
N SER A 32 -8.00 -0.82 10.87
CA SER A 32 -8.29 0.60 10.67
C SER A 32 -7.36 1.25 9.64
N THR A 33 -6.13 0.75 9.46
CA THR A 33 -5.20 1.19 8.42
C THR A 33 -5.75 0.86 7.04
N ILE A 34 -6.18 -0.39 6.81
CA ILE A 34 -6.85 -0.79 5.57
C ILE A 34 -8.10 0.06 5.33
N ARG A 35 -8.93 0.23 6.37
CA ARG A 35 -10.13 1.07 6.31
C ARG A 35 -9.83 2.52 5.89
N ASN A 36 -8.71 3.08 6.34
CA ASN A 36 -8.28 4.44 6.02
C ASN A 36 -7.73 4.54 4.59
N TRP A 37 -6.95 3.55 4.15
CA TRP A 37 -6.48 3.43 2.77
C TRP A 37 -7.63 3.26 1.77
N GLU A 38 -8.71 2.59 2.16
CA GLU A 38 -9.93 2.45 1.32
C GLU A 38 -10.81 3.71 1.29
N ARG A 39 -10.64 4.64 2.24
CA ARG A 39 -11.45 5.88 2.34
C ARG A 39 -10.69 7.13 1.90
N ASP A 40 -9.59 6.97 1.17
CA ASP A 40 -8.75 8.06 0.68
C ASP A 40 -8.23 9.02 1.77
N ARG A 41 -8.09 8.53 3.01
CA ARG A 41 -7.56 9.32 4.12
C ARG A 41 -6.03 9.30 4.16
N GLY A 42 -5.41 9.76 3.07
CA GLY A 42 -3.96 9.99 2.96
C GLY A 42 -3.12 8.82 2.41
N GLY A 43 -3.67 7.60 2.33
CA GLY A 43 -2.92 6.45 1.80
C GLY A 43 -2.71 6.49 0.27
N ILE A 44 -3.65 7.07 -0.47
CA ILE A 44 -3.66 7.01 -1.94
C ILE A 44 -2.49 7.78 -2.56
N GLU A 45 -2.11 8.93 -2.01
CA GLU A 45 -0.97 9.69 -2.52
C GLU A 45 0.35 8.91 -2.39
N THR A 46 0.53 8.17 -1.29
CA THR A 46 1.72 7.34 -1.10
C THR A 46 1.77 6.23 -2.16
N PHE A 47 0.66 5.55 -2.44
CA PHE A 47 0.61 4.53 -3.49
C PHE A 47 0.94 5.11 -4.87
N VAL A 48 0.43 6.30 -5.20
CA VAL A 48 0.74 6.99 -6.46
C VAL A 48 2.23 7.33 -6.56
N ARG A 49 2.83 7.85 -5.49
CA ARG A 49 4.26 8.18 -5.47
C ARG A 49 5.13 6.92 -5.61
N VAL A 50 4.79 5.84 -4.91
CA VAL A 50 5.48 4.55 -5.03
C VAL A 50 5.35 3.99 -6.45
N ALA A 51 4.17 4.05 -7.06
CA ALA A 51 3.97 3.61 -8.44
C ALA A 51 4.83 4.42 -9.43
N LYS A 52 4.89 5.75 -9.28
CA LYS A 52 5.75 6.62 -10.08
C LYS A 52 7.24 6.33 -9.89
N LEU A 53 7.68 6.03 -8.65
CA LEU A 53 9.06 5.62 -8.40
C LEU A 53 9.38 4.32 -9.15
N CYS A 54 8.50 3.32 -9.06
CA CYS A 54 8.66 2.04 -9.77
C CYS A 54 8.72 2.22 -11.29
N GLU A 55 7.89 3.10 -11.85
CA GLU A 55 7.89 3.42 -13.29
C GLU A 55 9.19 4.08 -13.74
N VAL A 56 9.66 5.10 -13.01
CA VAL A 56 10.86 5.87 -13.37
C VAL A 56 12.15 5.05 -13.18
N LEU A 57 12.18 4.18 -12.17
CA LEU A 57 13.35 3.37 -11.83
C LEU A 57 13.33 1.97 -12.47
N GLU A 58 12.29 1.66 -13.25
CA GLU A 58 12.08 0.35 -13.88
C GLU A 58 12.20 -0.82 -12.86
N CYS A 59 11.61 -0.63 -11.68
CA CYS A 59 11.71 -1.57 -10.56
C CYS A 59 10.33 -1.94 -9.98
N SER A 60 10.33 -2.90 -9.06
CA SER A 60 9.16 -3.26 -8.26
C SER A 60 9.19 -2.58 -6.88
N PRO A 61 8.06 -2.49 -6.14
CA PRO A 61 8.05 -1.89 -4.81
C PRO A 61 8.99 -2.55 -3.80
N SER A 62 9.29 -3.85 -3.94
CA SER A 62 10.24 -4.56 -3.07
C SER A 62 11.69 -4.10 -3.28
N ASP A 63 12.02 -3.56 -4.44
CA ASP A 63 13.37 -3.06 -4.72
C ASP A 63 13.65 -1.71 -4.02
N LEU A 64 12.62 -1.06 -3.47
CA LEU A 64 12.72 0.24 -2.80
C LEU A 64 13.22 0.16 -1.35
N PHE A 65 13.40 -1.04 -0.79
CA PHE A 65 13.89 -1.22 0.57
C PHE A 65 14.80 -2.46 0.69
N ARG A 66 15.64 -2.45 1.71
CA ARG A 66 16.46 -3.60 2.11
C ARG A 66 16.24 -3.88 3.59
N VAL A 67 16.22 -5.16 3.96
CA VAL A 67 16.21 -5.56 5.37
C VAL A 67 17.67 -5.70 5.80
N GLU A 68 18.07 -4.93 6.79
CA GLU A 68 19.34 -5.14 7.48
C GLU A 68 19.05 -5.71 8.86
N ASP A 69 19.73 -6.80 9.22
CA ASP A 69 19.73 -7.26 10.60
C ASP A 69 20.43 -6.20 11.44
N ALA A 70 19.80 -5.80 12.54
CA ALA A 70 20.46 -5.01 13.57
C ALA A 70 21.50 -5.92 14.27
N THR A 71 22.63 -6.17 13.61
CA THR A 71 23.79 -6.72 14.28
C THR A 71 24.28 -5.64 15.24
N ASN A 72 23.96 -5.81 16.52
CA ASN A 72 24.63 -5.10 17.61
C ASN A 72 26.12 -5.44 17.52
N ASP A 73 26.89 -4.52 16.97
CA ASP A 73 28.33 -4.40 17.27
C ASP A 73 28.50 -3.74 18.65
#